data_AF-A0A554JTC7-F1
#
_entry.id   AF-A0A554JTC7-F1
#
_cell.length_a   1.000
_cell.length_b   1.000
_cell.length_c   1.000
_cell.angle_alpha   90.00
_cell.angle_beta   90.00
_cell.angle_gamma   90.00
#
_symmetry.space_group_name_H-M   'P 1'
#
loop_
_entity.id
_entity.type
_entity.pdbx_description
1 polymer ?
#
loop_
_entity_poly.entity_id
_entity_poly.type
_entity_poly.pdbx_seq_one_letter_code
_entity_poly.pdbx_strand_id
1 'polypeptide(L)'
;MRREMIETYIRKLSSAFGGIRPPVKKERLLELHTKKDFTGMVGFIRTTLSLDDIRMRVGLVTAGGLAGNIPAWVSFPNPMPIYATPAFKHTLVTIFLRKAFLNQRPFEMVVVAIAHELSHIVLEAIGHTLMKKEEAVDITAMLFGYRNFYRVGCRMVDTEPIGSQSFFQKQMNSVLDYIFEKRSATYFYHVGDLTYEEVQFAAELMDRGLGTNRF
;
A
#
# COMPACT_ATOMS: atom_id res chain seq x y z
N MET A 1 -21.38 4.64 9.33
CA MET A 1 -20.90 5.10 8.01
C MET A 1 -19.53 4.53 7.64
N ARG A 2 -18.40 4.90 8.28
CA ARG A 2 -17.07 4.37 7.88
C ARG A 2 -16.87 2.86 8.10
N ARG A 3 -17.39 2.28 9.19
CA ARG A 3 -17.38 0.81 9.41
C ARG A 3 -18.12 0.02 8.31
N GLU A 4 -19.29 0.51 7.90
CA GLU A 4 -20.09 -0.10 6.83
C GLU A 4 -19.40 -0.01 5.47
N MET A 5 -18.69 1.10 5.21
CA MET A 5 -17.82 1.25 4.04
C MET A 5 -16.70 0.20 4.06
N ILE A 6 -15.99 0.05 5.18
CA ILE A 6 -14.92 -0.95 5.34
C ILE A 6 -15.44 -2.36 5.09
N GLU A 7 -16.57 -2.73 5.71
CA GLU A 7 -17.19 -4.03 5.51
C GLU A 7 -17.59 -4.26 4.05
N THR A 8 -18.14 -3.23 3.40
CA THR A 8 -18.48 -3.27 1.96
C THR A 8 -17.25 -3.46 1.09
N TYR A 9 -16.15 -2.74 1.38
CA TYR A 9 -14.90 -2.85 0.64
C TYR A 9 -14.28 -4.24 0.83
N ILE A 10 -14.22 -4.75 2.06
CA ILE A 10 -13.74 -6.11 2.36
C ILE A 10 -14.53 -7.14 1.55
N ARG A 11 -15.86 -7.06 1.51
CA ARG A 11 -16.68 -8.00 0.72
C ARG A 11 -16.39 -7.92 -0.77
N LYS A 12 -16.39 -6.70 -1.35
CA LYS A 12 -16.15 -6.49 -2.78
C LYS A 12 -14.76 -7.00 -3.19
N LEU A 13 -13.74 -6.63 -2.44
CA LEU A 13 -12.36 -7.00 -2.71
C LEU A 13 -12.13 -8.50 -2.48
N SER A 14 -12.66 -9.09 -1.39
CA SER A 14 -12.56 -10.54 -1.17
C SER A 14 -13.23 -11.32 -2.30
N SER A 15 -14.39 -10.86 -2.78
CA SER A 15 -15.06 -11.48 -3.92
C SER A 15 -14.23 -11.39 -5.21
N ALA A 16 -13.51 -10.28 -5.43
CA ALA A 16 -12.67 -10.09 -6.60
C ALA A 16 -11.39 -10.95 -6.54
N PHE A 17 -10.82 -11.15 -5.35
CA PHE A 17 -9.54 -11.85 -5.16
C PHE A 17 -9.66 -13.32 -4.75
N GLY A 18 -10.87 -13.85 -4.64
CA GLY A 18 -11.11 -15.25 -4.25
C GLY A 18 -10.95 -15.51 -2.75
N GLY A 19 -11.13 -14.49 -1.92
CA GLY A 19 -11.12 -14.58 -0.46
C GLY A 19 -9.96 -13.84 0.21
N ILE A 20 -9.76 -14.16 1.48
CA ILE A 20 -8.79 -13.52 2.37
C ILE A 20 -7.57 -14.41 2.51
N ARG A 21 -6.37 -13.87 2.31
CA ARG A 21 -5.13 -14.62 2.46
C ARG A 21 -4.73 -14.76 3.93
N PRO A 22 -4.05 -15.86 4.30
CA PRO A 22 -3.49 -16.00 5.64
C PRO A 22 -2.48 -14.86 5.93
N PRO A 23 -2.28 -14.49 7.21
CA PRO A 23 -1.30 -13.47 7.56
C PRO A 23 0.10 -13.81 7.07
N VAL A 24 0.78 -12.81 6.53
CA VAL A 24 2.18 -12.91 6.16
C VAL A 24 3.04 -13.00 7.42
N LYS A 25 3.95 -13.98 7.42
CA LYS A 25 4.92 -14.22 8.48
C LYS A 25 5.99 -13.12 8.51
N LYS A 26 6.29 -12.59 9.70
CA LYS A 26 7.19 -11.44 9.90
C LYS A 26 8.66 -11.77 9.64
N GLU A 27 9.06 -13.00 9.90
CA GLU A 27 10.46 -13.43 10.02
C GLU A 27 11.25 -13.11 8.75
N ARG A 28 10.71 -13.46 7.58
CA ARG A 28 11.41 -13.24 6.30
C ARG A 28 11.57 -11.76 5.96
N LEU A 29 10.51 -10.97 6.15
CA LEU A 29 10.55 -9.53 5.88
C LEU A 29 11.49 -8.81 6.85
N LEU A 30 11.50 -9.22 8.12
CA LEU A 30 12.39 -8.66 9.13
C LEU A 30 13.86 -8.97 8.81
N GLU A 31 14.17 -10.18 8.35
CA GLU A 31 15.51 -10.56 7.92
C GLU A 31 16.01 -9.65 6.77
N LEU A 32 15.17 -9.48 5.74
CA LEU A 32 15.47 -8.63 4.59
C LEU A 32 15.67 -7.16 5.01
N HIS A 33 14.79 -6.65 5.86
CA HIS A 33 14.89 -5.30 6.40
C HIS A 33 16.17 -5.09 7.22
N THR A 34 16.52 -6.03 8.11
CA THR A 34 17.73 -5.97 8.94
C THR A 34 19.00 -5.93 8.07
N LYS A 35 19.00 -6.68 6.96
CA LYS A 35 20.07 -6.67 5.95
C LYS A 35 20.03 -5.43 5.03
N LYS A 36 19.05 -4.54 5.18
CA LYS A 36 18.74 -3.43 4.26
C LYS A 36 18.56 -3.89 2.80
N ASP A 37 18.13 -5.13 2.61
CA ASP A 37 17.80 -5.70 1.30
C ASP A 37 16.37 -5.32 0.90
N PHE A 38 16.19 -4.03 0.59
CA PHE A 38 14.89 -3.50 0.20
C PHE A 38 14.43 -4.02 -1.18
N THR A 39 15.37 -4.43 -2.04
CA THR A 39 15.03 -5.09 -3.31
C THR A 39 14.41 -6.45 -3.05
N GLY A 40 15.02 -7.28 -2.19
CA GLY A 40 14.47 -8.55 -1.77
C GLY A 40 13.14 -8.40 -1.03
N MET A 41 13.02 -7.36 -0.19
CA MET A 41 11.77 -7.03 0.52
C MET A 41 10.63 -6.69 -0.45
N VAL A 42 10.86 -5.79 -1.41
CA VAL A 42 9.88 -5.49 -2.47
C VAL A 42 9.56 -6.74 -3.28
N GLY A 43 10.56 -7.54 -3.65
CA GLY A 43 10.37 -8.78 -4.40
C GLY A 43 9.46 -9.78 -3.66
N PHE A 44 9.67 -9.96 -2.36
CA PHE A 44 8.83 -10.81 -1.51
C PHE A 44 7.39 -10.30 -1.43
N ILE A 45 7.20 -8.99 -1.26
CA ILE A 45 5.86 -8.38 -1.17
C ILE A 45 5.13 -8.50 -2.51
N ARG A 46 5.83 -8.23 -3.63
CA ARG A 46 5.32 -8.40 -5.00
C ARG A 46 4.79 -9.83 -5.23
N THR A 47 5.56 -10.85 -4.86
CA THR A 47 5.13 -12.26 -4.98
C THR A 47 3.92 -12.55 -4.12
N THR A 48 3.91 -12.06 -2.88
CA THR A 48 2.78 -12.23 -1.96
C THR A 48 1.50 -11.57 -2.48
N LEU A 49 1.63 -10.48 -3.24
CA LEU A 49 0.54 -9.79 -3.94
C LEU A 49 0.18 -10.39 -5.31
N SER A 50 0.75 -11.54 -5.67
CA SER A 50 0.55 -12.20 -6.97
C SER A 50 0.94 -11.36 -8.19
N LEU A 51 1.95 -10.49 -8.02
CA LEU A 51 2.53 -9.64 -9.06
C LEU A 51 3.82 -10.24 -9.64
N ASP A 52 4.00 -11.56 -9.62
CA ASP A 52 5.22 -12.23 -10.11
C ASP A 52 5.47 -12.01 -11.60
N ASP A 53 4.38 -11.90 -12.35
CA ASP A 53 4.38 -11.79 -13.80
C ASP A 53 4.81 -10.40 -14.30
N ILE A 54 4.79 -9.35 -13.45
CA ILE A 54 5.21 -8.00 -13.85
C ILE A 54 6.67 -7.73 -13.49
N ARG A 55 7.38 -7.04 -14.38
CA ARG A 55 8.77 -6.63 -14.13
C ARG A 55 8.76 -5.42 -13.20
N MET A 56 9.58 -5.49 -12.16
CA MET A 56 9.64 -4.44 -11.14
C MET A 56 11.07 -3.99 -10.87
N ARG A 57 11.28 -2.68 -10.81
CA ARG A 57 12.53 -2.06 -10.40
C ARG A 57 12.33 -1.33 -9.07
N VAL A 58 13.36 -1.35 -8.21
CA VAL A 58 13.39 -0.55 -6.98
C VAL A 58 14.34 0.63 -7.17
N GLY A 59 13.82 1.84 -6.99
CA GLY A 59 14.59 3.09 -6.99
C GLY A 59 14.76 3.63 -5.57
N LEU A 60 15.99 3.72 -5.08
CA LEU A 60 16.27 4.33 -3.76
C LEU A 60 16.59 5.81 -3.91
N VAL A 61 15.73 6.67 -3.37
CA VAL A 61 15.81 8.13 -3.58
C VAL A 61 16.32 8.84 -2.33
N THR A 62 17.32 9.71 -2.49
CA THR A 62 17.87 10.52 -1.40
C THR A 62 17.15 11.87 -1.28
N ALA A 63 16.89 12.54 -2.40
CA ALA A 63 16.23 13.85 -2.49
C ALA A 63 15.45 13.96 -3.81
N GLY A 64 14.50 14.90 -3.88
CA GLY A 64 13.60 15.06 -5.03
C GLY A 64 12.47 14.02 -5.05
N GLY A 65 11.85 13.86 -6.22
CA GLY A 65 10.67 13.00 -6.44
C GLY A 65 9.36 13.78 -6.37
N LEU A 66 8.25 13.07 -6.12
CA LEU A 66 6.94 13.69 -5.91
C LEU A 66 7.00 14.71 -4.75
N ALA A 67 6.20 15.77 -4.88
CA ALA A 67 6.11 16.83 -3.88
C ALA A 67 5.60 16.30 -2.54
N GLY A 68 6.08 16.90 -1.45
CA GLY A 68 5.88 16.36 -0.11
C GLY A 68 6.89 15.24 0.19
N ASN A 69 7.25 15.05 1.45
CA ASN A 69 8.17 13.98 1.86
C ASN A 69 7.50 12.59 1.78
N ILE A 70 6.88 12.26 0.64
CA ILE A 70 6.18 10.99 0.43
C ILE A 70 7.20 9.85 0.62
N PRO A 71 6.88 8.83 1.46
CA PRO A 71 7.83 7.80 1.87
C PRO A 71 8.18 6.82 0.74
N ALA A 72 7.19 6.47 -0.08
CA ALA A 72 7.29 5.59 -1.22
C ALA A 72 6.28 6.00 -2.29
N TRP A 73 6.52 5.63 -3.54
CA TRP A 73 5.52 5.76 -4.61
C TRP A 73 5.82 4.78 -5.75
N VAL A 74 4.81 4.42 -6.53
CA VAL A 74 4.98 3.64 -7.76
C VAL A 74 4.83 4.48 -9.02
N SER A 75 5.54 4.08 -10.07
CA SER A 75 5.40 4.61 -11.42
C SER A 75 5.14 3.46 -12.38
N PHE A 76 3.96 3.48 -12.99
CA PHE A 76 3.46 2.46 -13.91
C PHE A 76 2.72 3.12 -15.09
N PRO A 77 2.51 2.41 -16.22
CA PRO A 77 1.76 2.94 -17.36
C PRO A 77 0.30 3.24 -17.00
N ASN A 78 -0.25 4.32 -17.57
CA ASN A 78 -1.68 4.64 -17.48
C ASN A 78 -2.28 4.71 -18.90
N PRO A 79 -3.19 3.79 -19.28
CA PRO A 79 -3.77 2.74 -18.45
C PRO A 79 -2.79 1.60 -18.12
N MET A 80 -2.98 0.97 -16.95
CA MET A 80 -2.25 -0.25 -16.59
C MET A 80 -2.71 -1.42 -17.48
N PRO A 81 -1.79 -2.19 -18.09
CA PRO A 81 -2.18 -3.39 -18.83
C PRO A 81 -2.90 -4.41 -17.93
N ILE A 82 -3.90 -5.09 -18.49
CA ILE A 82 -4.74 -6.04 -17.75
C ILE A 82 -3.89 -7.21 -17.24
N TYR A 83 -4.12 -7.63 -15.99
CA TYR A 83 -3.45 -8.74 -15.33
C TYR A 83 -3.39 -10.00 -16.20
N ALA A 84 -2.28 -10.76 -16.08
CA ALA A 84 -2.00 -12.00 -16.81
C ALA A 84 -1.93 -11.89 -18.36
N THR A 85 -2.13 -10.70 -18.95
CA THR A 85 -1.91 -10.50 -20.39
C THR A 85 -0.41 -10.45 -20.74
N PRO A 86 -0.01 -10.74 -21.99
CA PRO A 86 1.36 -10.55 -22.44
C PRO A 86 1.86 -9.11 -22.23
N ALA A 87 1.00 -8.10 -22.44
CA ALA A 87 1.33 -6.70 -22.21
C ALA A 87 1.69 -6.43 -20.74
N PHE A 88 0.94 -6.98 -19.79
CA PHE A 88 1.26 -6.90 -18.36
C PHE A 88 2.61 -7.55 -18.04
N LYS A 89 2.89 -8.72 -18.62
CA LYS A 89 4.16 -9.44 -18.41
C LYS A 89 5.39 -8.68 -18.91
N HIS A 90 5.23 -7.95 -20.00
CA HIS A 90 6.28 -7.10 -20.55
C HIS A 90 6.33 -5.70 -19.93
N THR A 91 5.39 -5.34 -19.05
CA THR A 91 5.39 -4.04 -18.39
C THR A 91 6.51 -3.95 -17.36
N LEU A 92 7.18 -2.79 -17.31
CA LEU A 92 8.12 -2.44 -16.27
C LEU A 92 7.50 -1.38 -15.37
N VAL A 93 7.43 -1.67 -14.07
CA VAL A 93 7.02 -0.74 -13.02
C VAL A 93 8.23 -0.40 -12.17
N THR A 94 8.33 0.86 -11.72
CA THR A 94 9.32 1.24 -10.71
C THR A 94 8.63 1.63 -9.43
N ILE A 95 8.99 0.98 -8.32
CA ILE A 95 8.69 1.50 -6.98
C ILE A 95 9.89 2.33 -6.52
N PHE A 96 9.61 3.51 -6.00
CA PHE A 96 10.59 4.40 -5.42
C PHE A 96 10.43 4.40 -3.90
N LEU A 97 11.55 4.25 -3.18
CA LEU A 97 11.59 4.27 -1.73
C LEU A 97 12.55 5.37 -1.27
N ARG A 98 12.09 6.24 -0.37
CA ARG A 98 12.92 7.32 0.15
C ARG A 98 13.87 6.77 1.22
N LYS A 99 15.18 6.95 1.03
CA LYS A 99 16.21 6.44 1.96
C LYS A 99 16.03 6.96 3.39
N ALA A 100 15.64 8.22 3.55
CA ALA A 100 15.36 8.81 4.86
C ALA A 100 14.23 8.06 5.60
N PHE A 101 13.14 7.77 4.90
CA PHE A 101 12.03 6.98 5.43
C PHE A 101 12.49 5.58 5.87
N LEU A 102 13.21 4.87 5.00
CA LEU A 102 13.73 3.53 5.29
C LEU A 102 14.68 3.47 6.50
N ASN A 103 15.41 4.56 6.78
CA ASN A 103 16.36 4.61 7.91
C ASN A 103 15.71 5.10 9.22
N GLN A 104 14.62 5.85 9.15
CA GLN A 104 14.04 6.53 10.31
C GLN A 104 12.76 5.86 10.80
N ARG A 105 12.06 5.11 9.95
CA ARG A 105 10.76 4.53 10.31
C ARG A 105 10.87 3.08 10.77
N PRO A 106 9.97 2.66 11.66
CA PRO A 106 9.89 1.26 12.09
C PRO A 106 9.69 0.31 10.92
N PHE A 107 10.18 -0.92 11.09
CA PHE A 107 10.09 -1.99 10.12
C PHE A 107 8.65 -2.19 9.59
N GLU A 108 7.65 -2.19 10.46
CA GLU A 108 6.25 -2.40 10.08
C GLU A 108 5.74 -1.30 9.15
N MET A 109 6.13 -0.05 9.40
CA MET A 109 5.76 1.09 8.53
C MET A 109 6.36 0.95 7.14
N VAL A 110 7.60 0.43 7.03
CA VAL A 110 8.23 0.15 5.74
C VAL A 110 7.48 -0.95 4.99
N VAL A 111 7.07 -2.03 5.68
CA VAL A 111 6.26 -3.11 5.09
C VAL A 111 4.93 -2.57 4.58
N VAL A 112 4.21 -1.81 5.43
CA VAL A 112 2.90 -1.23 5.11
C VAL A 112 3.01 -0.32 3.90
N ALA A 113 3.99 0.58 3.84
CA ALA A 113 4.18 1.49 2.71
C ALA A 113 4.40 0.72 1.40
N ILE A 114 5.28 -0.28 1.39
CA ILE A 114 5.52 -1.06 0.18
C ILE A 114 4.26 -1.84 -0.23
N ALA A 115 3.57 -2.48 0.71
CA ALA A 115 2.36 -3.25 0.42
C ALA A 115 1.21 -2.36 -0.09
N HIS A 116 1.06 -1.15 0.46
CA HIS A 116 0.12 -0.13 -0.01
C HIS A 116 0.41 0.24 -1.46
N GLU A 117 1.64 0.67 -1.76
CA GLU A 117 2.01 1.10 -3.12
C GLU A 117 1.85 -0.01 -4.16
N LEU A 118 2.16 -1.25 -3.80
CA LEU A 118 1.95 -2.38 -4.71
C LEU A 118 0.48 -2.78 -4.85
N SER A 119 -0.38 -2.44 -3.89
CA SER A 119 -1.83 -2.69 -3.98
C SER A 119 -2.52 -1.79 -4.99
N HIS A 120 -1.99 -0.58 -5.24
CA HIS A 120 -2.40 0.26 -6.38
C HIS A 120 -2.26 -0.50 -7.71
N ILE A 121 -1.12 -1.16 -7.93
CA ILE A 121 -0.87 -1.97 -9.14
C ILE A 121 -1.88 -3.12 -9.25
N VAL A 122 -2.16 -3.81 -8.14
CA VAL A 122 -3.12 -4.92 -8.11
C VAL A 122 -4.50 -4.45 -8.56
N LEU A 123 -5.00 -3.34 -8.00
CA LEU A 123 -6.34 -2.83 -8.29
C LEU A 123 -6.45 -2.27 -9.71
N GLU A 124 -5.45 -1.53 -10.17
CA GLU A 124 -5.36 -1.00 -11.54
C GLU A 124 -5.30 -2.14 -12.57
N ALA A 125 -4.51 -3.19 -12.33
CA ALA A 125 -4.33 -4.30 -13.27
C ALA A 125 -5.59 -5.15 -13.48
N ILE A 126 -6.50 -5.20 -12.50
CA ILE A 126 -7.80 -5.87 -12.64
C ILE A 126 -8.94 -4.90 -13.00
N GLY A 127 -8.65 -3.61 -13.18
CA GLY A 127 -9.65 -2.58 -13.44
C GLY A 127 -10.70 -2.46 -12.33
N HIS A 128 -10.31 -2.63 -11.06
CA HIS A 128 -11.27 -2.65 -9.95
C HIS A 128 -11.92 -1.29 -9.75
N THR A 129 -13.24 -1.27 -9.52
CA THR A 129 -14.00 -0.02 -9.31
C THR A 129 -13.53 0.82 -8.10
N LEU A 130 -12.82 0.20 -7.15
CA LEU A 130 -12.24 0.86 -5.98
C LEU A 130 -10.77 1.29 -6.16
N MET A 131 -10.18 1.16 -7.35
CA MET A 131 -8.75 1.46 -7.57
C MET A 131 -8.32 2.89 -7.24
N LYS A 132 -9.26 3.84 -7.14
CA LYS A 132 -9.00 5.24 -6.75
C LYS A 132 -9.34 5.55 -5.29
N LYS A 133 -9.57 4.53 -4.47
CA LYS A 133 -9.95 4.67 -3.06
C LYS A 133 -8.81 4.15 -2.20
N GLU A 134 -8.08 5.03 -1.55
CA GLU A 134 -6.93 4.66 -0.73
C GLU A 134 -7.29 3.71 0.42
N GLU A 135 -8.48 3.87 1.04
CA GLU A 135 -8.93 2.89 2.03
C GLU A 135 -9.10 1.49 1.42
N ALA A 136 -9.46 1.40 0.14
CA ALA A 136 -9.52 0.11 -0.57
C ALA A 136 -8.13 -0.43 -0.90
N VAL A 137 -7.14 0.43 -1.13
CA VAL A 137 -5.73 0.05 -1.33
C VAL A 137 -5.17 -0.56 -0.04
N ASP A 138 -5.42 0.08 1.11
CA ASP A 138 -5.05 -0.46 2.41
C ASP A 138 -5.74 -1.80 2.70
N ILE A 139 -7.07 -1.87 2.50
CA ILE A 139 -7.81 -3.11 2.68
C ILE A 139 -7.29 -4.20 1.74
N THR A 140 -6.87 -3.86 0.52
CA THR A 140 -6.25 -4.80 -0.42
C THR A 140 -4.96 -5.36 0.17
N ALA A 141 -4.04 -4.53 0.64
CA ALA A 141 -2.83 -5.00 1.30
C ALA A 141 -3.16 -5.91 2.51
N MET A 142 -4.14 -5.51 3.34
CA MET A 142 -4.59 -6.30 4.49
C MET A 142 -5.16 -7.67 4.09
N LEU A 143 -5.97 -7.73 3.04
CA LEU A 143 -6.56 -8.95 2.46
C LEU A 143 -5.50 -9.91 1.95
N PHE A 144 -4.40 -9.39 1.40
CA PHE A 144 -3.26 -10.17 0.94
C PHE A 144 -2.31 -10.60 2.06
N GLY A 145 -2.73 -10.44 3.32
CA GLY A 145 -2.06 -10.99 4.49
C GLY A 145 -1.24 -9.97 5.29
N TYR A 146 -1.23 -8.69 4.91
CA TYR A 146 -0.44 -7.66 5.61
C TYR A 146 -1.14 -7.04 6.82
N ARG A 147 -2.35 -7.48 7.18
CA ARG A 147 -3.15 -6.91 8.27
C ARG A 147 -2.43 -6.82 9.62
N ASN A 148 -1.57 -7.79 9.96
CA ASN A 148 -0.81 -7.74 11.21
C ASN A 148 0.23 -6.61 11.23
N PHE A 149 0.83 -6.29 10.08
CA PHE A 149 1.73 -5.15 9.96
C PHE A 149 0.98 -3.84 10.10
N TYR A 150 -0.21 -3.72 9.50
CA TYR A 150 -1.08 -2.56 9.69
C TYR A 150 -1.47 -2.35 11.16
N ARG A 151 -1.88 -3.42 11.88
CA ARG A 151 -2.25 -3.34 13.30
C ARG A 151 -1.15 -2.78 14.19
N VAL A 152 0.10 -3.11 13.90
CA VAL A 152 1.27 -2.63 14.65
C VAL A 152 1.73 -1.27 14.13
N GLY A 153 1.79 -1.10 12.81
CA GLY A 153 2.21 0.12 12.11
C GLY A 153 1.38 1.34 12.51
N CYS A 154 0.05 1.26 12.37
CA CYS A 154 -0.84 2.39 12.68
C CYS A 154 -0.79 2.79 14.16
N ARG A 155 -0.63 1.82 15.07
CA ARG A 155 -0.49 2.10 16.51
C ARG A 155 0.69 3.01 16.82
N MET A 156 1.80 2.88 16.08
CA MET A 156 3.00 3.70 16.30
C MET A 156 2.81 5.14 15.83
N VAL A 157 1.89 5.38 14.90
CA VAL A 157 1.57 6.73 14.40
C VAL A 157 0.72 7.50 15.40
N ASP A 158 -0.25 6.86 16.07
CA ASP A 158 -1.11 7.53 17.06
C ASP A 158 -0.38 7.96 18.34
N THR A 159 0.77 7.35 18.62
CA THR A 159 1.63 7.74 19.74
C THR A 159 2.52 8.95 19.46
N GLU A 160 2.62 9.39 18.19
CA GLU A 160 3.19 10.69 17.83
C GLU A 160 2.05 11.74 17.75
N PRO A 161 2.20 12.98 18.24
CA PRO A 161 1.10 13.93 18.38
C PRO A 161 0.29 14.13 17.09
N ILE A 162 -1.01 13.85 17.16
CA ILE A 162 -1.93 13.76 16.03
C ILE A 162 -2.29 15.17 15.51
N GLY A 163 -1.69 15.54 14.39
CA GLY A 163 -2.20 16.60 13.50
C GLY A 163 -2.85 15.96 12.28
N SER A 164 -4.13 15.62 12.38
CA SER A 164 -4.89 15.00 11.28
C SER A 164 -5.09 15.97 10.12
N GLN A 165 -4.39 15.76 9.00
CA GLN A 165 -4.79 16.29 7.70
C GLN A 165 -4.74 15.17 6.65
N SER A 166 -5.91 14.85 6.12
CA SER A 166 -6.14 13.99 4.97
C SER A 166 -5.22 14.38 3.81
N PHE A 167 -4.45 13.43 3.29
CA PHE A 167 -3.46 13.64 2.23
C PHE A 167 -4.12 13.74 0.83
N PHE A 168 -5.44 13.57 0.72
CA PHE A 168 -6.13 13.38 -0.56
C PHE A 168 -7.17 14.45 -0.93
N GLN A 169 -6.75 15.71 -0.95
CA GLN A 169 -7.36 16.72 -1.83
C GLN A 169 -6.40 17.20 -2.94
N LYS A 170 -5.18 16.65 -3.07
CA LYS A 170 -4.18 17.20 -4.01
C LYS A 170 -3.50 16.23 -4.99
N GLN A 171 -3.92 14.96 -5.07
CA GLN A 171 -3.30 14.00 -5.98
C GLN A 171 -4.31 13.32 -6.92
N MET A 172 -5.24 14.10 -7.50
CA MET A 172 -6.23 13.57 -8.45
C MET A 172 -6.53 14.51 -9.63
N ASN A 173 -5.59 15.37 -10.02
CA ASN A 173 -5.63 16.04 -11.33
C ASN A 173 -4.38 15.68 -12.13
N SER A 174 -4.62 14.98 -13.25
CA SER A 174 -3.79 14.79 -14.45
C SER A 174 -2.26 14.66 -14.33
N VAL A 175 -1.74 13.65 -15.02
CA VAL A 175 -0.33 13.34 -15.35
C VAL A 175 0.45 14.49 -16.03
N LEU A 176 -0.05 15.73 -16.07
CA LEU A 176 0.60 16.89 -16.70
C LEU A 176 0.29 18.21 -15.98
N ASP A 177 0.69 18.37 -14.71
CA ASP A 177 0.88 19.71 -14.11
C ASP A 177 2.19 19.77 -13.32
N TYR A 178 3.21 20.18 -14.05
CA TYR A 178 4.53 20.59 -13.59
C TYR A 178 4.45 22.08 -13.18
N ILE A 179 5.07 22.45 -12.03
CA ILE A 179 5.47 23.80 -11.55
C ILE A 179 4.67 24.40 -10.36
N PHE A 180 5.39 24.53 -9.23
CA PHE A 180 5.27 25.52 -8.12
C PHE A 180 3.90 25.80 -7.46
N GLU A 181 3.84 25.70 -6.13
CA GLU A 181 4.02 26.88 -5.26
C GLU A 181 4.14 26.52 -3.75
N LYS A 182 4.99 27.31 -3.08
CA LYS A 182 5.38 27.37 -1.66
C LYS A 182 4.23 27.29 -0.64
N ARG A 183 4.41 26.55 0.47
CA ARG A 183 4.70 27.06 1.85
C ARG A 183 4.49 26.00 2.96
N SER A 184 5.52 25.90 3.81
CA SER A 184 5.59 25.66 5.27
C SER A 184 4.76 24.58 5.99
N ALA A 185 5.54 23.84 6.80
CA ALA A 185 5.30 23.42 8.19
C ALA A 185 4.84 21.98 8.45
N THR A 186 5.76 21.23 9.08
CA THR A 186 5.57 20.01 9.90
C THR A 186 4.82 18.84 9.24
N TYR A 187 5.58 17.91 8.66
CA TYR A 187 5.03 16.73 7.99
C TYR A 187 5.03 15.51 8.93
N PHE A 188 3.84 15.12 9.36
CA PHE A 188 3.55 13.81 9.94
C PHE A 188 3.38 12.80 8.80
N TYR A 189 3.94 11.60 8.96
CA TYR A 189 3.98 10.58 7.92
C TYR A 189 2.89 9.54 8.22
N HIS A 190 1.68 9.78 7.74
CA HIS A 190 0.66 8.74 7.70
C HIS A 190 1.01 7.78 6.55
N VAL A 191 1.04 6.48 6.84
CA VAL A 191 1.15 5.42 5.84
C VAL A 191 -0.18 4.68 5.87
N GLY A 192 -1.01 4.91 4.86
CA GLY A 192 -2.41 4.46 4.79
C GLY A 192 -3.44 5.53 5.18
N ASP A 193 -4.68 5.31 4.76
CA ASP A 193 -5.86 6.17 4.94
C ASP A 193 -6.90 5.57 5.90
N LEU A 194 -6.66 4.36 6.42
CA LEU A 194 -7.39 3.82 7.56
C LEU A 194 -6.80 4.33 8.88
N THR A 195 -7.67 4.76 9.79
CA THR A 195 -7.29 5.01 11.19
C THR A 195 -6.95 3.71 11.93
N TYR A 196 -6.31 3.80 13.09
CA TYR A 196 -5.99 2.61 13.88
C TYR A 196 -7.22 1.79 14.27
N GLU A 197 -8.30 2.43 14.71
CA GLU A 197 -9.56 1.76 15.04
C GLU A 197 -10.17 1.05 13.82
N GLU A 198 -10.03 1.66 12.64
CA GLU A 198 -10.50 1.10 11.38
C GLU A 198 -9.66 -0.09 10.93
N VAL A 199 -8.34 -0.03 11.12
CA VAL A 199 -7.45 -1.16 10.90
C VAL A 199 -7.77 -2.31 11.86
N GLN A 200 -7.97 -2.05 13.15
CA GLN A 200 -8.36 -3.10 14.11
C GLN A 200 -9.69 -3.74 13.68
N PHE A 201 -10.68 -2.90 13.36
CA PHE A 201 -11.99 -3.37 12.91
C PHE A 201 -11.89 -4.22 11.64
N ALA A 202 -11.20 -3.74 10.60
CA ALA A 202 -11.02 -4.47 9.35
C ALA A 202 -10.29 -5.81 9.58
N ALA A 203 -9.21 -5.82 10.37
CA ALA A 203 -8.47 -7.04 10.67
C ALA A 203 -9.33 -8.06 11.43
N GLU A 204 -10.14 -7.62 12.40
CA GLU A 204 -11.06 -8.50 13.11
C GLU A 204 -12.12 -9.12 12.21
N LEU A 205 -12.69 -8.36 11.26
CA LEU A 205 -13.64 -8.93 10.29
C LEU A 205 -12.97 -10.00 9.43
N MET A 206 -11.74 -9.74 8.99
CA MET A 206 -10.96 -10.68 8.19
C MET A 206 -10.62 -11.97 8.97
N ASP A 207 -10.23 -11.84 10.24
CA ASP A 207 -9.89 -12.98 11.10
C ASP A 207 -11.13 -13.84 11.45
N ARG A 208 -12.32 -13.22 11.51
CA ARG A 208 -13.60 -13.93 11.69
C ARG A 208 -14.13 -14.58 10.41
N GLY A 209 -13.44 -14.42 9.27
CA GLY A 209 -13.80 -15.04 7.99
C GLY A 209 -14.89 -14.31 7.20
N LEU A 210 -15.18 -13.05 7.53
CA LEU A 210 -16.12 -12.22 6.77
C LEU A 210 -15.50 -11.88 5.41
N GLY A 211 -15.93 -12.58 4.36
CA GLY A 211 -15.28 -12.56 3.02
C GLY A 211 -14.87 -13.94 2.50
N THR A 212 -15.06 -14.99 3.30
CA THR A 212 -15.03 -16.37 2.79
C THR A 212 -16.40 -16.71 2.21
N ASN A 213 -16.46 -16.98 0.91
CA ASN A 213 -17.63 -17.60 0.31
C ASN A 213 -17.76 -19.00 0.93
N ARG A 214 -18.67 -19.17 1.88
CA ARG A 214 -19.21 -20.49 2.23
C ARG A 214 -20.21 -20.86 1.13
N PHE A 215 -19.70 -21.39 0.02
CA PHE A 215 -20.46 -22.15 -0.95
C PHE A 215 -19.75 -23.48 -1.16
#